data_AF-A0A960CXW5-F1
#
_entry.id   AF-A0A960CXW5-F1
#
_cell.length_a   1.000
_cell.length_b   1.000
_cell.length_c   1.000
_cell.angle_alpha   90.00
_cell.angle_beta   90.00
_cell.angle_gamma   90.00
#
_symmetry.space_group_name_H-M   'P 1'
#
loop_
_entity.id
_entity.type
_entity.pdbx_description
1 polymer ?
#
loop_
_entity_poly.entity_id
_entity_poly.type
_entity_poly.pdbx_seq_one_letter_code
_entity_poly.pdbx_strand_id
1 'polypeptide(L)'
;IKQRLAAGTGRDVPFSVMKSNGGVLSADEVVHQPITTVLSGPAAGALGAALIARVAGFDKVLTSDGGGTSTDVSVDVDGEPTLTTEGSVGAYPSKIPMIDVVTVGAGGGSIAWLSPEGTLKVGPQSAGADPGPLCYRQGGTEVTITDAHVVLGRIPPHLLGGEIPLDVDAAR
;
A
#
# COMPACT_ATOMS: atom_id res chain seq x y z
N ILE A 1 3.30 21.04 8.37
CA ILE A 1 4.51 20.21 8.08
C ILE A 1 5.73 21.09 7.81
N LYS A 2 5.70 22.00 6.82
CA LYS A 2 6.80 22.94 6.52
C LYS A 2 7.40 23.64 7.75
N GLN A 3 6.57 24.22 8.62
CA GLN A 3 7.03 24.85 9.87
C GLN A 3 7.76 23.88 10.80
N ARG A 4 7.29 22.64 10.92
CA ARG A 4 7.96 21.60 11.74
C ARG A 4 9.30 21.18 11.13
N LEU A 5 9.35 21.04 9.80
CA LEU A 5 10.59 20.75 9.07
C LEU A 5 11.62 21.87 9.21
N ALA A 6 11.18 23.12 9.08
CA ALA A 6 12.05 24.28 9.25
C ALA A 6 12.59 24.38 10.68
N ALA A 7 11.73 24.17 11.69
CA ALA A 7 12.14 24.14 13.08
C ALA A 7 13.13 23.00 13.39
N GLY A 8 12.91 21.80 12.84
CA GLY A 8 13.78 20.64 13.06
C GLY A 8 15.11 20.69 12.32
N THR A 9 15.17 21.36 11.16
CA THR A 9 16.39 21.44 10.33
C THR A 9 17.15 22.75 10.46
N GLY A 10 16.56 23.77 11.10
CA GLY A 10 17.15 25.11 11.26
C GLY A 10 17.23 25.92 9.96
N ARG A 11 16.60 25.45 8.88
CA ARG A 11 16.58 26.11 7.57
C ARG A 11 15.28 25.84 6.84
N ASP A 12 14.93 26.70 5.90
CA ASP A 12 13.83 26.41 5.00
C ASP A 12 14.24 25.29 4.03
N VAL A 13 13.39 24.28 3.88
CA VAL A 13 13.66 23.09 3.05
C VAL A 13 12.54 22.94 2.02
N PRO A 14 12.88 22.71 0.74
CA PRO A 14 11.86 22.38 -0.27
C PRO A 14 11.06 21.15 0.17
N PHE A 15 9.74 21.29 0.18
CA PHE A 15 8.82 20.21 0.52
C PHE A 15 7.87 19.97 -0.65
N SER A 16 8.12 18.85 -1.34
CA SER A 16 7.37 18.41 -2.50
C SER A 16 6.47 17.23 -2.13
N VAL A 17 5.31 17.16 -2.77
CA VAL A 17 4.31 16.11 -2.60
C VAL A 17 4.17 15.37 -3.91
N MET A 18 4.16 14.04 -3.84
CA MET A 18 3.95 13.19 -5.01
C MET A 18 2.54 13.34 -5.55
N LYS A 19 2.43 13.37 -6.88
CA LYS A 19 1.16 13.33 -7.60
C LYS A 19 0.82 11.91 -8.05
N SER A 20 -0.45 11.69 -8.34
CA SER A 20 -0.99 10.47 -8.93
C SER A 20 -0.31 10.09 -10.27
N ASN A 21 0.25 11.06 -11.00
CA ASN A 21 0.85 10.85 -12.33
C ASN A 21 2.37 10.66 -12.30
N GLY A 22 2.98 10.43 -11.13
CA GLY A 22 4.43 10.26 -10.97
C GLY A 22 5.25 11.56 -10.92
N GLY A 23 4.62 12.73 -11.11
CA GLY A 23 5.26 14.04 -10.89
C GLY A 23 5.20 14.49 -9.44
N VAL A 24 5.82 15.64 -9.13
CA VAL A 24 5.74 16.26 -7.79
C VAL A 24 5.27 17.71 -7.87
N LEU A 25 4.64 18.20 -6.80
CA LEU A 25 4.21 19.61 -6.63
C LEU A 25 4.67 20.16 -5.29
N SER A 26 4.73 21.49 -5.17
CA SER A 26 4.90 22.10 -3.85
C SER A 26 3.66 21.85 -2.98
N ALA A 27 3.85 21.75 -1.67
CA ALA A 27 2.69 21.59 -0.78
C ALA A 27 1.72 22.78 -0.78
N ASP A 28 2.15 23.97 -1.19
CA ASP A 28 1.26 25.13 -1.30
C ASP A 28 0.33 24.97 -2.51
N GLU A 29 0.86 24.47 -3.64
CA GLU A 29 0.06 24.19 -4.83
C GLU A 29 -0.92 23.04 -4.61
N VAL A 30 -0.55 22.01 -3.85
CA VAL A 30 -1.43 20.85 -3.56
C VAL A 30 -2.75 21.28 -2.93
N VAL A 31 -2.75 22.32 -2.07
CA VAL A 31 -3.96 22.85 -1.45
C VAL A 31 -4.99 23.31 -2.49
N HIS A 32 -4.53 23.74 -3.66
CA HIS A 32 -5.39 24.20 -4.76
C HIS A 32 -5.79 23.08 -5.74
N GLN A 33 -5.13 21.91 -5.69
CA GLN A 33 -5.41 20.77 -6.57
C GLN A 33 -5.28 19.42 -5.84
N PRO A 34 -5.97 19.20 -4.70
CA PRO A 34 -5.73 18.05 -3.83
C PRO A 34 -6.05 16.72 -4.51
N ILE A 35 -6.99 16.73 -5.46
CA ILE A 35 -7.37 15.55 -6.25
C ILE A 35 -6.18 14.91 -6.99
N THR A 36 -5.13 15.68 -7.29
CA THR A 36 -3.92 15.19 -7.96
C THR A 36 -3.00 14.35 -7.08
N THR A 37 -3.36 14.12 -5.81
CA THR A 37 -2.56 13.35 -4.84
C THR A 37 -3.17 11.98 -4.51
N VAL A 38 -4.31 11.64 -5.12
CA VAL A 38 -4.98 10.33 -4.97
C VAL A 38 -4.03 9.22 -5.44
N LEU A 39 -3.85 8.17 -4.64
CA LEU A 39 -2.92 7.06 -4.95
C LEU A 39 -1.46 7.53 -5.24
N SER A 40 -1.04 8.67 -4.70
CA SER A 40 0.33 9.18 -4.88
C SER A 40 1.41 8.27 -4.30
N GLY A 41 1.12 7.52 -3.23
CA GLY A 41 2.02 6.53 -2.65
C GLY A 41 2.30 5.37 -3.62
N PRO A 42 1.27 4.61 -4.05
CA PRO A 42 1.42 3.55 -5.06
C PRO A 42 2.04 4.05 -6.37
N ALA A 43 1.69 5.26 -6.82
CA ALA A 43 2.33 5.89 -7.98
C ALA A 43 3.85 6.05 -7.81
N ALA A 44 4.31 6.47 -6.63
CA ALA A 44 5.75 6.54 -6.33
C ALA A 44 6.40 5.15 -6.34
N GLY A 45 5.71 4.14 -5.79
CA GLY A 45 6.18 2.76 -5.76
C GLY A 45 6.35 2.20 -7.18
N ALA A 46 5.34 2.35 -8.03
CA ALA A 46 5.39 1.93 -9.43
C ALA A 46 6.51 2.64 -10.20
N LEU A 47 6.64 3.96 -10.06
CA LEU A 47 7.71 4.72 -10.71
C LEU A 47 9.11 4.28 -10.28
N GLY A 48 9.29 4.03 -8.98
CA GLY A 48 10.55 3.51 -8.44
C GLY A 48 10.86 2.09 -8.93
N ALA A 49 9.85 1.23 -8.97
CA ALA A 49 9.99 -0.13 -9.47
C ALA A 49 10.33 -0.16 -10.97
N ALA A 50 9.67 0.66 -11.79
CA ALA A 50 9.98 0.80 -13.22
C ALA A 50 11.44 1.23 -13.44
N LEU A 51 11.93 2.21 -12.66
CA LEU A 51 13.33 2.63 -12.71
C LEU A 51 14.30 1.47 -12.40
N ILE A 52 14.04 0.73 -11.31
CA ILE A 52 14.88 -0.41 -10.91
C ILE A 52 14.83 -1.52 -11.96
N ALA A 53 13.64 -1.86 -12.47
CA ALA A 53 13.44 -2.87 -13.49
C ALA A 53 14.22 -2.53 -14.76
N ARG A 54 14.13 -1.28 -15.21
CA ARG A 54 14.86 -0.79 -16.38
C ARG A 54 16.37 -0.89 -16.20
N VAL A 55 16.89 -0.51 -15.02
CA VAL A 55 18.32 -0.67 -14.70
C VAL A 55 18.74 -2.14 -14.67
N ALA A 56 17.85 -3.03 -14.25
CA ALA A 56 18.06 -4.48 -14.27
C ALA A 56 17.89 -5.12 -15.67
N GLY A 57 17.54 -4.35 -16.71
CA GLY A 57 17.39 -4.83 -18.08
C GLY A 57 16.01 -5.40 -18.41
N PHE A 58 15.00 -5.13 -17.59
CA PHE A 58 13.61 -5.50 -17.86
C PHE A 58 12.82 -4.26 -18.28
N ASP A 59 12.22 -4.30 -19.46
CA ASP A 59 11.41 -3.22 -20.02
C ASP A 59 9.90 -3.46 -19.85
N LYS A 60 9.50 -4.65 -19.40
CA LYS A 60 8.11 -5.03 -19.17
C LYS A 60 7.99 -5.76 -17.84
N VAL A 61 7.33 -5.15 -16.87
CA VAL A 61 7.15 -5.72 -15.53
C VAL A 61 5.75 -5.46 -15.00
N LEU A 62 5.34 -6.31 -14.06
CA LEU A 62 4.17 -6.10 -13.22
C LEU A 62 4.67 -5.85 -11.80
N THR A 63 4.27 -4.71 -11.23
CA THR A 63 4.61 -4.35 -9.87
C THR A 63 3.53 -4.88 -8.92
N SER A 64 3.94 -5.26 -7.71
CA SER A 64 3.02 -5.73 -6.68
C SER A 64 3.51 -5.25 -5.32
N ASP A 65 2.77 -4.30 -4.74
CA ASP A 65 3.03 -3.72 -3.42
C ASP A 65 1.95 -4.19 -2.44
N GLY A 66 2.26 -5.24 -1.69
CA GLY A 66 1.36 -5.85 -0.71
C GLY A 66 1.57 -5.26 0.68
N GLY A 67 0.53 -4.63 1.22
CA GLY A 67 0.51 -4.11 2.59
C GLY A 67 -0.34 -4.96 3.55
N GLY A 68 -0.68 -4.36 4.69
CA GLY A 68 -1.57 -4.99 5.68
C GLY A 68 -3.05 -5.03 5.26
N THR A 69 -3.48 -4.21 4.30
CA THR A 69 -4.92 -4.11 3.94
C THR A 69 -5.20 -4.46 2.49
N SER A 70 -4.31 -4.03 1.60
CA SER A 70 -4.48 -4.13 0.16
C SER A 70 -3.16 -4.45 -0.50
N THR A 71 -3.25 -4.83 -1.78
CA THR A 71 -2.12 -4.99 -2.68
C THR A 71 -2.33 -4.08 -3.87
N ASP A 72 -1.40 -3.18 -4.14
CA ASP A 72 -1.42 -2.30 -5.29
C ASP A 72 -0.59 -2.91 -6.42
N VAL A 73 -1.16 -2.94 -7.63
CA VAL A 73 -0.57 -3.55 -8.82
C VAL A 73 -0.53 -2.53 -9.96
N SER A 74 0.60 -2.42 -10.64
CA SER A 74 0.74 -1.61 -11.85
C SER A 74 1.49 -2.38 -12.94
N VAL A 75 1.29 -1.98 -14.19
CA VAL A 75 1.95 -2.56 -15.36
C VAL A 75 2.89 -1.52 -15.93
N ASP A 76 4.15 -1.89 -16.07
CA ASP A 76 5.17 -1.04 -16.67
C ASP A 76 5.52 -1.62 -18.04
N VAL A 77 5.49 -0.77 -19.06
CA VAL A 77 5.79 -1.15 -20.45
C VAL A 77 6.78 -0.16 -21.02
N ASP A 78 7.77 -0.67 -21.74
CA ASP A 78 8.89 0.09 -22.29
C ASP A 78 9.67 0.89 -21.22
N GLY A 79 9.70 0.34 -20.00
CA GLY A 79 10.41 0.90 -18.83
C GLY A 79 9.70 2.06 -18.14
N GLU A 80 8.43 2.32 -18.44
CA GLU A 80 7.62 3.38 -17.82
C GLU A 80 6.27 2.82 -17.31
N PRO A 81 5.74 3.30 -16.18
CA PRO A 81 4.40 2.94 -15.72
C PRO A 81 3.32 3.41 -16.70
N THR A 82 2.29 2.61 -16.92
CA THR A 82 1.15 3.02 -17.76
C THR A 82 0.35 4.14 -17.09
N LEU A 83 -0.23 5.03 -17.91
CA LEU A 83 -1.10 6.12 -17.46
C LEU A 83 -2.56 5.86 -17.84
N THR A 84 -3.47 6.28 -16.99
CA THR A 84 -4.92 6.21 -17.22
C THR A 84 -5.61 7.52 -16.83
N THR A 85 -6.83 7.70 -17.32
CA THR A 85 -7.78 8.73 -16.87
C THR A 85 -9.09 8.09 -16.37
N GLU A 86 -9.09 6.78 -16.14
CA GLU A 86 -10.26 6.01 -15.70
C GLU A 86 -10.19 5.69 -14.19
N GLY A 87 -9.72 6.65 -13.40
CA GLY A 87 -9.62 6.51 -11.94
C GLY A 87 -10.92 6.78 -11.21
N SER A 88 -10.93 6.47 -9.91
CA SER A 88 -12.01 6.84 -8.99
C SER A 88 -11.48 7.22 -7.61
N VAL A 89 -12.28 8.00 -6.88
CA VAL A 89 -12.10 8.30 -5.46
C VAL A 89 -13.36 7.85 -4.73
N GLY A 90 -13.28 6.70 -4.06
CA GLY A 90 -14.48 6.05 -3.54
C GLY A 90 -15.48 5.77 -4.66
N ALA A 91 -16.70 6.27 -4.53
CA ALA A 91 -17.75 6.10 -5.54
C ALA A 91 -17.68 7.11 -6.72
N TYR A 92 -16.74 8.07 -6.70
CA TYR A 92 -16.71 9.17 -7.65
C TYR A 92 -15.67 8.94 -8.75
N PRO A 93 -16.05 8.92 -10.04
CA PRO A 93 -15.08 8.83 -11.13
C PRO A 93 -14.22 10.09 -11.22
N SER A 94 -12.96 9.92 -11.58
CA SER A 94 -11.98 11.00 -11.76
C SER A 94 -11.32 10.89 -13.13
N LYS A 95 -11.27 11.99 -13.87
CA LYS A 95 -10.64 12.09 -15.20
C LYS A 95 -9.25 12.70 -15.17
N ILE A 96 -8.64 12.84 -14.00
CA ILE A 96 -7.26 13.31 -13.91
C ILE A 96 -6.32 12.24 -14.50
N PRO A 97 -5.24 12.63 -15.20
CA PRO A 97 -4.18 11.70 -15.55
C PRO A 97 -3.51 11.15 -14.28
N MET A 98 -3.34 9.84 -14.21
CA MET A 98 -2.68 9.14 -13.11
C MET A 98 -1.99 7.87 -13.60
N ILE A 99 -1.02 7.36 -12.83
CA ILE A 99 -0.47 6.03 -13.06
C ILE A 99 -1.58 5.01 -12.86
N ASP A 100 -1.66 4.07 -13.78
CA ASP A 100 -2.64 3.00 -13.77
C ASP A 100 -2.26 1.99 -12.69
N VAL A 101 -2.91 2.14 -11.54
CA VAL A 101 -2.75 1.28 -10.36
C VAL A 101 -4.09 0.63 -10.06
N VAL A 102 -4.08 -0.69 -9.94
CA VAL A 102 -5.21 -1.47 -9.50
C VAL A 102 -4.95 -1.93 -8.06
N THR A 103 -5.81 -1.49 -7.14
CA THR A 103 -5.80 -1.95 -5.76
C THR A 103 -6.65 -3.21 -5.63
N VAL A 104 -6.02 -4.32 -5.26
CA VAL A 104 -6.69 -5.56 -4.87
C VAL A 104 -6.90 -5.55 -3.35
N GLY A 105 -8.13 -5.82 -2.91
CA GLY A 105 -8.52 -5.89 -1.49
C GLY A 105 -7.99 -7.14 -0.77
N ALA A 106 -6.71 -7.43 -0.89
CA ALA A 106 -6.02 -8.52 -0.25
C ALA A 106 -4.67 -8.02 0.30
N GLY A 107 -4.44 -8.19 1.60
CA GLY A 107 -3.21 -7.84 2.30
C GLY A 107 -3.05 -8.69 3.57
N GLY A 108 -2.01 -8.46 4.36
CA GLY A 108 -1.72 -9.30 5.54
C GLY A 108 -2.87 -9.41 6.55
N GLY A 109 -3.61 -8.33 6.78
CA GLY A 109 -4.77 -8.27 7.65
C GLY A 109 -6.08 -8.72 7.01
N SER A 110 -6.09 -9.20 5.76
CA SER A 110 -7.31 -9.70 5.12
C SER A 110 -7.88 -10.88 5.89
N ILE A 111 -9.17 -10.78 6.23
CA ILE A 111 -9.85 -11.72 7.10
C ILE A 111 -10.27 -12.95 6.31
N ALA A 112 -9.99 -14.13 6.86
CA ALA A 112 -10.47 -15.41 6.37
C ALA A 112 -11.86 -15.73 6.96
N TRP A 113 -12.81 -16.10 6.11
CA TRP A 113 -14.18 -16.41 6.52
C TRP A 113 -14.80 -17.49 5.62
N LEU A 114 -15.83 -18.17 6.11
CA LEU A 114 -16.58 -19.15 5.31
C LEU A 114 -17.80 -18.47 4.69
N SER A 115 -17.96 -18.62 3.38
CA SER A 115 -19.16 -18.17 2.69
C SER A 115 -20.40 -18.97 3.13
N PRO A 116 -21.62 -18.47 2.90
CA PRO A 116 -22.85 -19.23 3.20
C PRO A 116 -22.88 -20.62 2.55
N GLU A 117 -22.17 -20.80 1.45
CA GLU A 117 -22.02 -22.06 0.71
C GLU A 117 -20.90 -22.96 1.27
N GLY A 118 -20.25 -22.56 2.37
CA GLY A 118 -19.18 -23.31 3.03
C GLY A 118 -17.80 -23.21 2.36
N THR A 119 -17.61 -22.27 1.42
CA THR A 119 -16.32 -22.07 0.75
C THR A 119 -15.46 -21.08 1.51
N LEU A 120 -14.17 -21.36 1.67
CA LEU A 120 -13.21 -20.41 2.26
C LEU A 120 -13.03 -19.18 1.36
N LYS A 121 -13.19 -18.01 1.95
CA LYS A 121 -12.94 -16.70 1.35
C LYS A 121 -11.92 -15.94 2.21
N VAL A 122 -11.16 -15.06 1.57
CA VAL A 122 -10.21 -14.18 2.24
C VAL A 122 -10.37 -12.78 1.67
N GLY A 123 -10.62 -11.81 2.56
CA GLY A 123 -11.05 -10.47 2.16
C GLY A 123 -12.49 -10.43 1.61
N PRO A 124 -12.96 -9.25 1.15
CA PRO A 124 -12.25 -7.97 1.10
C PRO A 124 -12.11 -7.27 2.45
N GLN A 125 -12.76 -7.78 3.51
CA GLN A 125 -12.63 -7.24 4.86
C GLN A 125 -11.20 -7.40 5.38
N SER A 126 -10.73 -6.41 6.12
CA SER A 126 -9.40 -6.40 6.73
C SER A 126 -9.51 -6.06 8.22
N ALA A 127 -8.70 -6.72 9.03
CA ALA A 127 -8.47 -6.39 10.44
C ALA A 127 -7.57 -5.15 10.61
N GLY A 128 -6.99 -4.64 9.52
CA GLY A 128 -6.06 -3.52 9.52
C GLY A 128 -4.82 -3.79 10.37
N ALA A 129 -4.26 -2.73 10.95
CA ALA A 129 -3.17 -2.83 11.92
C ALA A 129 -3.65 -2.76 13.38
N ASP A 130 -4.85 -2.21 13.61
CA ASP A 130 -5.48 -2.03 14.92
C ASP A 130 -6.99 -2.34 14.81
N PRO A 131 -7.51 -3.37 15.49
CA PRO A 131 -6.81 -4.24 16.45
C PRO A 131 -5.89 -5.29 15.78
N GLY A 132 -5.95 -5.40 14.44
CA GLY A 132 -5.04 -6.22 13.65
C GLY A 132 -5.23 -7.74 13.75
N PRO A 133 -4.30 -8.52 13.16
CA PRO A 133 -4.22 -9.98 13.26
C PRO A 133 -4.24 -10.51 14.70
N LEU A 134 -4.70 -11.76 14.90
CA LEU A 134 -4.69 -12.43 16.20
C LEU A 134 -3.29 -12.47 16.82
N CYS A 135 -2.28 -12.74 15.98
CA CYS A 135 -0.88 -12.80 16.38
C CYS A 135 -0.33 -11.48 16.92
N TYR A 136 -1.01 -10.35 16.72
CA TYR A 136 -0.58 -9.07 17.30
C TYR A 136 -0.96 -8.94 18.78
N ARG A 137 -1.93 -9.74 19.28
CA ARG A 137 -2.48 -9.67 20.64
C ARG A 137 -2.97 -8.27 21.07
N GLN A 138 -3.52 -7.51 20.13
CA GLN A 138 -4.08 -6.18 20.38
C GLN A 138 -5.62 -6.17 20.44
N GLY A 139 -6.24 -7.34 20.69
CA GLY A 139 -7.69 -7.48 20.79
C GLY A 139 -8.38 -7.87 19.49
N GLY A 140 -7.62 -8.20 18.44
CA GLY A 140 -8.17 -8.79 17.22
C GLY A 140 -8.82 -10.14 17.52
N THR A 141 -9.90 -10.46 16.82
CA THR A 141 -10.69 -11.69 17.02
C THR A 141 -10.88 -12.51 15.75
N GLU A 142 -10.49 -11.98 14.60
CA GLU A 142 -10.71 -12.59 13.29
C GLU A 142 -9.39 -13.14 12.75
N VAL A 143 -9.44 -14.31 12.11
CA VAL A 143 -8.25 -14.96 11.51
C VAL A 143 -7.85 -14.22 10.24
N THR A 144 -6.55 -13.92 10.08
CA THR A 144 -6.03 -13.17 8.93
C THR A 144 -4.96 -13.91 8.13
N ILE A 145 -4.55 -13.34 6.98
CA ILE A 145 -3.41 -13.85 6.19
C ILE A 145 -2.13 -13.87 7.03
N THR A 146 -1.83 -12.82 7.81
CA THR A 146 -0.64 -12.74 8.66
C THR A 146 -0.61 -13.86 9.69
N ASP A 147 -1.77 -14.20 10.28
CA ASP A 147 -1.90 -15.32 11.23
C ASP A 147 -1.51 -16.64 10.56
N ALA A 148 -2.03 -16.90 9.36
CA ALA A 148 -1.65 -18.09 8.59
C ALA A 148 -0.14 -18.11 8.25
N HIS A 149 0.44 -16.97 7.88
CA HIS A 149 1.86 -16.88 7.55
C HIS A 149 2.77 -17.14 8.76
N VAL A 150 2.41 -16.65 9.95
CA VAL A 150 3.20 -16.89 11.16
C VAL A 150 3.07 -18.35 11.62
N VAL A 151 1.87 -18.94 11.58
CA VAL A 151 1.65 -20.37 11.92
C VAL A 151 2.43 -21.30 10.99
N LEU A 152 2.46 -20.99 9.69
CA LEU A 152 3.21 -21.76 8.70
C LEU A 152 4.72 -21.49 8.75
N GLY A 153 5.20 -20.57 9.58
CA GLY A 153 6.61 -20.19 9.68
C GLY A 153 7.17 -19.50 8.43
N ARG A 154 6.31 -18.87 7.62
CA ARG A 154 6.71 -18.11 6.41
C ARG A 154 7.27 -16.74 6.77
N ILE A 155 6.84 -16.19 7.90
CA ILE A 155 7.39 -14.97 8.50
C ILE A 155 7.93 -15.33 9.90
N PRO A 156 8.97 -14.62 10.38
CA PRO A 156 9.46 -14.83 11.73
C PRO A 156 8.39 -14.44 12.77
N PRO A 157 8.51 -14.89 14.04
CA PRO A 157 7.57 -14.54 15.11
C PRO A 157 7.76 -13.10 15.63
N HIS A 158 8.12 -12.18 14.74
CA HIS A 158 8.25 -10.75 14.99
C HIS A 158 8.25 -9.97 13.65
N LEU A 159 7.89 -8.69 13.69
CA LEU A 159 8.02 -7.75 12.59
C LEU A 159 8.98 -6.61 12.97
N LEU A 160 9.33 -5.77 11.99
CA LEU A 160 10.18 -4.58 12.16
C LEU A 160 11.49 -4.88 12.92
N GLY A 161 12.15 -5.98 12.57
CA GLY A 161 13.43 -6.37 13.19
C GLY A 161 13.34 -6.77 14.66
N GLY A 162 12.14 -7.03 15.18
CA GLY A 162 11.93 -7.49 16.57
C GLY A 162 11.08 -6.55 17.42
N GLU A 163 10.79 -5.33 16.94
CA GLU A 163 10.03 -4.33 17.69
C GLU A 163 8.56 -4.73 17.91
N ILE A 164 7.99 -5.51 16.98
CA ILE A 164 6.63 -6.04 17.10
C ILE A 164 6.72 -7.56 17.26
N PRO A 165 6.64 -8.12 18.47
CA PRO A 165 6.58 -9.56 18.65
C PRO A 165 5.25 -10.11 18.09
N LEU A 166 5.28 -11.30 17.49
CA LEU A 166 4.09 -12.01 17.04
C LEU A 166 3.86 -13.26 17.89
N ASP A 167 2.63 -13.43 18.37
CA ASP A 167 2.24 -14.59 19.15
C ASP A 167 1.70 -15.71 18.24
N VAL A 168 2.55 -16.72 18.00
CA VAL A 168 2.22 -17.85 17.12
C VAL A 168 1.06 -18.66 17.67
N ASP A 169 0.99 -18.84 19.00
CA ASP A 169 -0.05 -19.66 19.63
C ASP A 169 -1.41 -18.97 19.62
N ALA A 170 -1.47 -17.64 19.66
CA ALA A 170 -2.71 -16.89 19.46
C ALA A 170 -3.28 -17.04 18.04
N ALA A 171 -2.44 -17.35 17.05
CA ALA A 171 -2.83 -17.53 15.65
C ALA A 171 -3.16 -18.99 15.28
N ARG A 172 -2.93 -19.96 16.17
CA ARG A 172 -3.23 -21.38 15.97
C ARG A 172 -4.66 -21.71 16.36
#